data_AF-A0A813JA08-F1
#
_entry.id   AF-A0A813JA08-F1
#
_cell.length_a   1.000
_cell.length_b   1.000
_cell.length_c   1.000
_cell.angle_alpha   90.00
_cell.angle_beta   90.00
_cell.angle_gamma   90.00
#
_symmetry.space_group_name_H-M   'P 1'
#
loop_
_entity.id
_entity.type
_entity.pdbx_description
1 polymer ?
#
loop_
_entity_poly.entity_id
_entity_poly.type
_entity_poly.pdbx_seq_one_letter_code
_entity_poly.pdbx_strand_id
1 'polypeptide(L)'
;EQPSPCVAWFTVLLAALLPLLTDALPRDQNGVCIIPHPHQMEQQQAQEDTIYVALGGSGRRPVFRTNKICDNCGARITDRFYFHCSENCDIDFCQECHTRSQDLLHDFVERAADGDQDSMYRRLFWVIDVTERMGWY
;
A
#
# COMPACT_ATOMS: atom_id res chain seq x y z
N GLU A 1 -35.48 15.79 -12.74
CA GLU A 1 -36.22 15.13 -11.64
C GLU A 1 -35.62 15.57 -10.31
N GLN A 2 -36.42 16.04 -9.36
CA GLN A 2 -35.92 16.39 -8.03
C GLN A 2 -35.60 15.11 -7.26
N PRO A 3 -34.40 14.98 -6.64
CA PRO A 3 -34.08 13.80 -5.86
C PRO A 3 -35.04 13.73 -4.67
N SER A 4 -35.67 12.57 -4.48
CA SER A 4 -36.53 12.28 -3.33
C SER A 4 -35.79 12.65 -2.04
N PRO A 5 -36.44 13.31 -1.07
CA PRO A 5 -35.77 13.88 0.10
C PRO A 5 -34.89 12.86 0.84
N CYS A 6 -35.30 11.58 0.90
CA CYS A 6 -34.52 10.51 1.52
C CYS A 6 -33.12 10.31 0.92
N VAL A 7 -32.92 10.56 -0.38
CA VAL A 7 -31.62 10.40 -1.06
C VAL A 7 -30.68 11.56 -0.73
N ALA A 8 -31.23 12.76 -0.54
CA ALA A 8 -30.46 13.96 -0.18
C ALA A 8 -29.90 13.88 1.25
N TRP A 9 -30.66 13.36 2.21
CA TRP A 9 -30.15 13.19 3.58
C TRP A 9 -29.07 12.12 3.67
N PHE A 10 -29.21 11.04 2.89
CA PHE A 10 -28.22 9.97 2.86
C PHE A 10 -26.89 10.46 2.29
N THR A 11 -26.92 11.27 1.23
CA THR A 11 -25.72 11.85 0.62
C THR A 11 -25.04 12.87 1.54
N VAL A 12 -25.81 13.72 2.25
CA VAL A 12 -25.27 14.65 3.25
C VAL A 12 -24.63 13.92 4.43
N LEU A 13 -25.28 12.85 4.93
CA LEU A 13 -24.73 12.01 5.99
C LEU A 13 -23.44 11.32 5.53
N LEU A 14 -23.43 10.76 4.32
CA LEU A 14 -22.24 10.12 3.76
C LEU A 14 -21.09 11.12 3.60
N ALA A 15 -21.38 12.33 3.09
CA ALA A 15 -20.40 13.41 2.96
C ALA A 15 -19.84 13.89 4.30
N ALA A 16 -20.63 13.85 5.38
CA ALA A 16 -20.16 14.18 6.73
C ALA A 16 -19.33 13.05 7.36
N LEU A 17 -19.59 11.80 7.01
CA LEU A 17 -18.86 10.62 7.50
C LEU A 17 -17.58 10.35 6.71
N LEU A 18 -17.52 10.72 5.43
CA LEU A 18 -16.37 10.51 4.55
C LEU A 18 -15.05 11.07 5.13
N PRO A 19 -14.98 12.31 5.65
CA PRO A 19 -13.78 12.84 6.31
C PRO A 19 -13.33 12.00 7.52
N LEU A 20 -14.28 11.44 8.28
CA LEU A 20 -14.00 10.58 9.43
C LEU A 20 -13.47 9.20 8.97
N LEU A 21 -13.89 8.74 7.80
CA LEU A 21 -13.41 7.50 7.17
C LEU A 21 -12.05 7.69 6.48
N THR A 22 -11.74 8.88 5.95
CA THR A 22 -10.42 9.16 5.36
C THR A 22 -9.29 9.20 6.39
N ASP A 23 -9.59 9.51 7.65
CA ASP A 23 -8.62 9.38 8.75
C ASP A 23 -8.52 7.94 9.28
N ALA A 24 -9.39 7.05 8.81
CA ALA A 24 -9.36 5.63 9.14
C ALA A 24 -8.48 4.80 8.19
N LEU A 25 -7.79 5.41 7.21
CA LEU A 25 -6.82 4.70 6.37
C LEU A 25 -5.39 4.84 6.93
N PRO A 26 -4.55 3.79 6.86
CA PRO A 26 -3.15 3.91 7.22
C PRO A 26 -2.45 4.91 6.30
N ARG A 27 -1.73 5.86 6.89
CA ARG A 27 -1.01 6.92 6.16
C ARG A 27 0.50 6.80 6.36
N ASP A 28 1.24 7.17 5.33
CA ASP A 28 2.70 7.27 5.41
C ASP A 28 3.15 8.54 6.18
N GLN A 29 4.46 8.74 6.32
CA GLN A 29 5.03 9.92 7.00
C GLN A 29 4.73 11.25 6.31
N ASN A 30 4.33 11.21 5.04
CA ASN A 30 3.96 12.37 4.24
C ASN A 30 2.44 12.62 4.27
N GLY A 31 1.68 11.82 5.03
CA GLY A 31 0.23 11.92 5.12
C GLY A 31 -0.52 11.29 3.94
N VAL A 32 0.16 10.56 3.05
CA VAL A 32 -0.44 9.88 1.90
C VAL A 32 -1.07 8.57 2.38
N CYS A 33 -2.33 8.32 2.00
CA CYS A 33 -2.99 7.06 2.28
C CYS A 33 -2.25 5.94 1.56
N ILE A 34 -1.81 4.93 2.31
CA ILE A 34 -1.23 3.72 1.75
C ILE A 34 -2.38 2.74 1.52
N ILE A 35 -2.56 2.36 0.26
CA ILE A 35 -3.47 1.28 -0.11
C ILE A 35 -2.65 0.00 -0.13
N PRO A 36 -2.87 -0.94 0.80
CA PRO A 36 -2.19 -2.22 0.74
C PRO A 36 -2.66 -2.98 -0.51
N HIS A 37 -1.75 -3.74 -1.12
CA HIS A 37 -2.12 -4.66 -2.19
C HIS A 37 -2.95 -5.82 -1.61
N PRO A 38 -4.11 -6.19 -2.18
CA PRO A 38 -5.01 -7.19 -1.61
C PRO A 38 -4.45 -8.62 -1.62
N HIS A 39 -3.58 -8.94 -2.58
CA HIS A 39 -3.06 -10.30 -2.71
C HIS A 39 -1.79 -10.49 -1.89
N GLN A 40 -1.53 -11.74 -1.54
CA GLN A 40 -0.31 -12.11 -0.84
C GLN A 40 0.93 -11.80 -1.70
N MET A 41 1.93 -11.19 -1.08
CA MET A 41 3.21 -10.94 -1.71
C MET A 41 4.15 -12.13 -1.45
N GLU A 42 4.77 -12.65 -2.51
CA GLU A 42 5.81 -13.68 -2.44
C GLU A 42 7.20 -13.05 -2.46
N GLN A 43 8.07 -13.53 -1.58
CA GLN A 43 9.47 -13.11 -1.56
C GLN A 43 10.21 -13.75 -2.74
N GLN A 44 10.73 -12.90 -3.62
CA GLN A 44 11.56 -13.27 -4.75
C GLN A 44 13.02 -12.96 -4.43
N GLN A 45 13.92 -13.85 -4.86
CA GLN A 45 15.36 -13.61 -4.78
C GLN A 45 15.86 -13.14 -6.15
N ALA A 46 16.60 -12.03 -6.17
CA ALA A 46 17.23 -11.52 -7.37
C ALA A 46 18.18 -12.56 -7.97
N GLN A 47 18.17 -12.66 -9.31
CA GLN A 47 19.08 -13.51 -10.06
C GLN A 47 20.54 -13.10 -9.77
N GLU A 48 21.47 -14.06 -9.81
CA GLU A 48 22.85 -13.94 -9.26
C GLU A 48 23.74 -12.84 -9.86
N ASP A 49 23.28 -12.09 -10.86
CA ASP A 49 23.97 -10.94 -11.46
C ASP A 49 24.11 -9.78 -10.47
N THR A 50 25.11 -9.93 -9.61
CA THR A 50 25.48 -9.00 -8.55
C THR A 50 26.55 -8.06 -9.07
N ILE A 51 26.22 -6.77 -9.14
CA ILE A 51 27.17 -5.72 -9.51
C ILE A 51 27.67 -5.06 -8.23
N TYR A 52 28.99 -5.00 -8.05
CA TYR A 52 29.58 -4.26 -6.93
C TYR A 52 29.76 -2.80 -7.33
N VAL A 53 28.93 -1.92 -6.77
CA VAL A 53 29.04 -0.47 -7.01
C VAL A 53 29.89 0.16 -5.92
N ALA A 54 30.89 0.93 -6.33
CA ALA A 54 31.71 1.72 -5.41
C ALA A 54 30.97 3.02 -5.09
N LEU A 55 30.44 3.11 -3.87
CA LEU A 55 30.01 4.38 -3.28
C LEU A 55 31.24 4.96 -2.57
N GLY A 56 31.75 6.09 -3.09
CA GLY A 56 33.06 6.65 -2.77
C GLY A 56 33.50 6.54 -1.30
N GLY A 57 34.79 6.23 -1.11
CA GLY A 57 35.40 6.01 0.20
C GLY A 57 35.30 4.56 0.67
N SER A 58 36.07 3.66 0.05
CA SER A 58 36.35 2.28 0.52
C SER A 58 35.20 1.25 0.62
N GLY A 59 33.94 1.62 0.42
CA GLY A 59 32.80 0.68 0.47
C GLY A 59 32.32 0.20 -0.91
N ARG A 60 32.41 -1.10 -1.20
CA ARG A 60 31.67 -1.73 -2.31
C ARG A 60 30.38 -2.32 -1.75
N ARG A 61 29.22 -1.88 -2.24
CA ARG A 61 27.94 -2.53 -1.92
C ARG A 61 27.50 -3.42 -3.09
N PRO A 62 27.02 -4.66 -2.82
CA PRO A 62 26.39 -5.48 -3.85
C PRO A 62 25.06 -4.83 -4.25
N VAL A 63 24.85 -4.67 -5.55
CA VAL A 63 23.65 -4.14 -6.20
C VAL A 63 23.16 -5.22 -7.14
N PHE A 64 21.93 -5.71 -6.93
CA PHE A 64 21.36 -6.77 -7.74
C PHE A 64 20.56 -6.16 -8.90
N ARG A 65 20.66 -6.74 -10.10
CA ARG A 65 19.85 -6.30 -11.25
C ARG A 65 18.59 -7.17 -11.36
N THR A 66 17.49 -6.70 -10.78
CA THR A 66 16.18 -7.38 -10.86
C THR A 66 15.36 -7.00 -12.09
N ASN A 67 15.74 -5.95 -12.82
CA ASN A 67 14.94 -5.29 -13.87
C ASN A 67 13.53 -4.83 -13.45
N LYS A 68 13.19 -4.93 -12.16
CA LYS A 68 11.91 -4.48 -11.62
C LYS A 68 12.00 -3.07 -11.03
N ILE A 69 10.86 -2.41 -10.98
CA ILE A 69 10.66 -1.09 -10.37
C ILE A 69 9.69 -1.30 -9.22
N CYS A 70 9.94 -0.67 -8.08
CA CYS A 70 9.04 -0.72 -6.94
C CYS A 70 7.81 0.15 -7.22
N ASP A 71 6.60 -0.43 -7.17
CA ASP A 71 5.35 0.30 -7.40
C ASP A 71 5.04 1.34 -6.32
N ASN A 72 5.64 1.21 -5.14
CA ASN A 72 5.44 2.16 -4.05
C ASN A 72 6.35 3.41 -4.16
N CYS A 73 7.66 3.23 -4.42
CA CYS A 73 8.61 4.35 -4.42
C CYS A 73 9.10 4.76 -5.81
N GLY A 74 8.75 4.02 -6.87
CA GLY A 74 9.19 4.26 -8.24
C GLY A 74 10.69 4.01 -8.49
N ALA A 75 11.44 3.59 -7.46
CA ALA A 75 12.87 3.29 -7.59
C ALA A 75 13.08 1.90 -8.19
N ARG A 76 14.18 1.74 -8.93
CA ARG A 76 14.62 0.42 -9.43
C ARG A 76 14.99 -0.46 -8.23
N ILE A 77 14.47 -1.68 -8.20
CA ILE A 77 14.74 -2.63 -7.13
C ILE A 77 16.15 -3.17 -7.30
N THR A 78 17.03 -2.83 -6.36
CA THR A 78 18.43 -3.28 -6.35
C THR A 78 18.75 -4.26 -5.22
N ASP A 79 17.73 -4.63 -4.45
CA ASP A 79 17.84 -5.49 -3.30
C ASP A 79 18.03 -6.95 -3.72
N ARG A 80 18.67 -7.74 -2.85
CA ARG A 80 18.79 -9.19 -3.03
C ARG A 80 17.42 -9.87 -3.00
N PHE A 81 16.53 -9.35 -2.15
CA PHE A 81 15.19 -9.87 -1.97
C PHE A 81 14.19 -8.75 -2.25
N TYR A 82 13.13 -9.10 -2.95
CA TYR A 82 12.02 -8.21 -3.26
C TYR A 82 10.71 -8.99 -3.20
N PHE A 83 9.58 -8.31 -3.29
CA PHE A 83 8.27 -8.91 -3.10
C PHE A 83 7.45 -8.75 -4.37
N HIS A 84 6.94 -9.86 -4.91
CA HIS A 84 6.09 -9.88 -6.09
C HIS A 84 4.70 -10.44 -5.75
N CYS A 85 3.65 -9.91 -6.36
CA CYS A 85 2.29 -10.42 -6.19
C CYS A 85 2.19 -11.91 -6.63
N SER A 86 1.64 -12.78 -5.78
CA SER A 86 1.42 -14.20 -6.13
C SER A 86 0.34 -14.42 -7.19
N GLU A 87 -0.54 -13.44 -7.39
CA GLU A 87 -1.68 -13.50 -8.32
C GLU A 87 -1.41 -12.82 -9.67
N ASN A 88 -0.14 -12.66 -10.04
CA ASN A 88 0.27 -12.09 -11.35
C ASN A 88 -0.29 -10.68 -11.65
N CYS A 89 -0.50 -9.85 -10.62
CA CYS A 89 -0.94 -8.46 -10.82
C CYS A 89 0.17 -7.54 -11.37
N ASP A 90 1.35 -8.07 -11.66
CA ASP A 90 2.56 -7.33 -12.04
C ASP A 90 2.90 -6.19 -11.08
N ILE A 91 2.72 -6.45 -9.78
CA ILE A 91 3.06 -5.52 -8.70
C ILE A 91 4.29 -6.04 -7.96
N ASP A 92 5.29 -5.17 -7.84
CA ASP A 92 6.59 -5.42 -7.23
C ASP A 92 6.90 -4.37 -6.15
N PHE A 93 7.35 -4.82 -4.99
CA PHE A 93 7.83 -3.95 -3.92
C PHE A 93 9.29 -4.25 -3.57
N CYS A 94 10.08 -3.19 -3.36
CA CYS A 94 11.39 -3.33 -2.73
C CYS A 94 11.22 -3.78 -1.27
N GLN A 95 12.29 -4.33 -0.68
CA GLN A 95 12.22 -4.87 0.68
C GLN A 95 11.79 -3.81 1.69
N GLU A 96 12.35 -2.59 1.59
CA GLU A 96 12.04 -1.48 2.49
C GLU A 96 10.57 -1.06 2.40
N CYS A 97 10.04 -0.89 1.18
CA CYS A 97 8.65 -0.48 1.00
C CYS A 97 7.67 -1.55 1.50
N HIS A 98 7.96 -2.83 1.22
CA HIS A 98 7.13 -3.92 1.71
C HIS A 98 7.11 -3.95 3.24
N THR A 99 8.27 -3.97 3.90
CA THR A 99 8.36 -3.95 5.38
C THR A 99 7.62 -2.75 5.97
N ARG A 100 7.87 -1.55 5.43
CA ARG A 100 7.22 -0.34 5.91
C ARG A 100 5.69 -0.40 5.77
N SER A 101 5.18 -0.95 4.67
CA SER A 101 3.75 -1.09 4.46
C SER A 101 3.13 -2.08 5.44
N GLN A 102 3.82 -3.18 5.73
CA GLN A 102 3.39 -4.17 6.73
C GLN A 102 3.41 -3.60 8.14
N ASP A 103 4.44 -2.85 8.52
CA ASP A 103 4.53 -2.20 9.83
C ASP A 103 3.39 -1.18 10.02
N LEU A 104 3.14 -0.34 9.02
CA LEU A 104 2.05 0.64 9.07
C LEU A 104 0.68 -0.03 9.18
N LEU A 105 0.49 -1.15 8.49
CA LEU A 105 -0.73 -1.92 8.58
C LEU A 105 -0.86 -2.59 9.95
N HIS A 106 0.22 -3.16 10.48
CA HIS A 106 0.25 -3.77 11.80
C HIS A 106 -0.09 -2.76 12.90
N ASP A 107 0.57 -1.59 12.90
CA ASP A 107 0.29 -0.50 13.83
C ASP A 107 -1.16 0.01 13.72
N PHE A 108 -1.73 -0.06 12.52
CA PHE A 108 -3.13 0.28 12.29
C PHE A 108 -4.07 -0.77 12.88
N VAL A 109 -3.80 -2.06 12.69
CA VAL A 109 -4.56 -3.18 13.26
C VAL A 109 -4.51 -3.17 14.78
N GLU A 110 -3.33 -2.98 15.38
CA GLU A 110 -3.18 -2.88 16.83
C GLU A 110 -4.00 -1.73 17.42
N ARG A 111 -4.03 -0.58 16.75
CA ARG A 111 -4.86 0.57 17.16
C ARG A 111 -6.35 0.32 16.98
N ALA A 112 -6.75 -0.44 15.98
CA ALA A 112 -8.15 -0.77 15.71
C ALA A 112 -8.73 -1.80 16.71
N ALA A 113 -7.89 -2.47 17.50
CA ALA A 113 -8.28 -3.54 18.45
C ALA A 113 -9.09 -4.68 17.80
N ASP A 114 -8.99 -4.83 16.47
CA ASP A 114 -9.66 -5.87 15.69
C ASP A 114 -8.67 -7.02 15.52
N GLY A 115 -8.93 -8.16 16.17
CA GLY A 115 -8.04 -9.32 16.14
C GLY A 115 -8.05 -10.12 14.84
N ASP A 116 -8.85 -9.71 13.85
CA ASP A 116 -9.03 -10.40 12.57
C ASP A 116 -8.55 -9.54 11.39
N GLN A 117 -7.37 -9.89 10.85
CA GLN A 117 -6.74 -9.18 9.74
C GLN A 117 -7.62 -9.21 8.47
N ASP A 118 -8.32 -10.32 8.18
CA ASP A 118 -9.14 -10.47 6.96
C ASP A 118 -10.37 -9.56 6.99
N SER A 119 -11.03 -9.45 8.15
CA SER A 119 -12.14 -8.51 8.36
C SER A 119 -11.70 -7.06 8.17
N MET A 120 -10.49 -6.71 8.62
CA MET A 120 -9.93 -5.36 8.49
C MET A 120 -9.60 -5.00 7.03
N TYR A 121 -8.94 -5.90 6.28
CA TYR A 121 -8.69 -5.68 4.85
C TYR A 121 -9.99 -5.44 4.08
N ARG A 122 -11.04 -6.23 4.35
CA ARG A 122 -12.37 -6.01 3.75
C ARG A 122 -12.93 -4.62 4.06
N ARG A 123 -12.74 -4.11 5.26
CA ARG A 123 -13.19 -2.75 5.64
C ARG A 123 -12.36 -1.67 4.94
N LEU A 124 -11.03 -1.82 4.87
CA LEU A 124 -10.17 -0.87 4.15
C LEU A 124 -10.54 -0.79 2.67
N PHE A 125 -10.68 -1.93 1.98
CA PHE A 125 -11.08 -1.96 0.58
C PHE A 125 -12.50 -1.44 0.37
N TRP A 126 -13.41 -1.66 1.31
CA TRP A 126 -14.74 -1.05 1.27
C TRP A 126 -14.67 0.48 1.38
N VAL A 127 -13.85 1.02 2.29
CA VAL A 127 -13.66 2.48 2.40
C VAL A 127 -13.11 3.04 1.08
N ILE A 128 -12.11 2.39 0.49
CA ILE A 128 -11.51 2.79 -0.80
C ILE A 128 -12.56 2.79 -1.92
N ASP A 129 -13.32 1.69 -2.08
CA ASP A 129 -14.36 1.55 -3.10
C ASP A 129 -15.46 2.62 -2.96
N VAL A 130 -15.84 2.95 -1.71
CA VAL A 130 -16.80 4.03 -1.44
C VAL A 130 -16.23 5.40 -1.78
N THR A 131 -14.98 5.69 -1.42
CA THR A 131 -14.34 6.99 -1.71
C THR A 131 -14.11 7.20 -3.21
N GLU A 132 -13.71 6.17 -3.94
CA GLU A 132 -13.51 6.23 -5.40
C GLU A 132 -14.83 6.48 -6.14
N ARG A 133 -15.89 5.73 -5.79
CA ARG A 133 -17.21 5.88 -6.43
C ARG A 133 -17.86 7.23 -6.17
N MET A 134 -17.53 7.88 -5.06
CA MET A 134 -18.02 9.21 -4.71
C MET A 134 -17.26 10.35 -5.42
N GLY A 135 -16.19 10.04 -6.17
CA GLY A 135 -15.44 11.02 -6.96
C GLY A 135 -14.65 12.03 -6.11
N TRP A 136 -14.24 11.64 -4.90
CA TRP A 136 -13.37 12.47 -4.06
C TRP A 136 -11.90 12.25 -4.44
N TYR A 137 -11.50 12.80 -5.59
CA TYR A 137 -10.10 13.02 -5.98
C TYR A 137 -9.92 14.44 -6.52
#